data_AF-A0A5B7FBY0-F1
#
_entry.id   AF-A0A5B7FBY0-F1
#
_cell.length_a   1.000
_cell.length_b   1.000
_cell.length_c   1.000
_cell.angle_alpha   90.00
_cell.angle_beta   90.00
_cell.angle_gamma   90.00
#
_symmetry.space_group_name_H-M   'P 1'
#
loop_
_entity.id
_entity.type
_entity.pdbx_description
1 polymer ?
#
loop_
_entity_poly.entity_id
_entity_poly.type
_entity_poly.pdbx_seq_one_letter_code
_entity_poly.pdbx_strand_id
1 'polypeptide(L)'
;MFTWYSGGKPTALEGCDVLKKLTNAAGGRITIMAGAGVKSSNVVDIIQRTGVSECHASAKICRVFECKNAEEVRMGTSNDNVVFVTNEEEVHAIKLAIGKT
;
A
#
# COMPACT_ATOMS: atom_id res chain seq x y z
N MET A 1 8.94 -18.37 1.26
CA MET A 1 9.71 -17.12 1.11
C MET A 1 8.76 -16.09 0.51
N PHE A 2 8.52 -14.97 1.19
CA PHE A 2 7.62 -13.91 0.73
C PHE A 2 8.46 -12.71 0.29
N THR A 3 8.21 -12.19 -0.92
CA THR A 3 8.94 -11.03 -1.44
C THR A 3 7.98 -9.88 -1.71
N TRP A 4 8.34 -8.71 -1.19
CA TRP A 4 7.57 -7.49 -1.30
C TRP A 4 8.16 -6.66 -2.41
N TYR A 5 7.38 -6.42 -3.46
CA TYR A 5 7.90 -5.82 -4.66
C TYR A 5 6.87 -4.88 -5.29
N SER A 6 7.34 -3.72 -5.74
CA SER A 6 6.55 -2.72 -6.45
C SER A 6 6.82 -2.74 -7.96
N GLY A 7 7.49 -3.76 -8.49
CA GLY A 7 7.88 -3.82 -9.90
C GLY A 7 9.10 -2.97 -10.27
N GLY A 8 9.86 -2.48 -9.28
CA GLY A 8 10.91 -1.47 -9.50
C GLY A 8 10.36 -0.07 -9.82
N LYS A 9 9.08 0.17 -9.51
CA LYS A 9 8.36 1.42 -9.73
C LYS A 9 7.92 2.05 -8.41
N PRO A 10 7.65 3.37 -8.38
CA PRO A 10 7.21 4.05 -7.17
C PRO A 10 5.85 3.54 -6.66
N THR A 11 5.01 2.97 -7.53
CA THR A 11 3.74 2.34 -7.14
C THR A 11 3.59 0.95 -7.74
N ALA A 12 2.93 0.05 -7.01
CA ALA A 12 2.58 -1.29 -7.50
C ALA A 12 1.72 -1.23 -8.78
N LEU A 13 0.90 -0.19 -8.94
CA LEU A 13 0.04 0.00 -10.11
C LEU A 13 0.85 0.30 -11.38
N GLU A 14 1.89 1.13 -11.29
CA GLU A 14 2.83 1.35 -12.39
C GLU A 14 3.72 0.14 -12.65
N GLY A 15 3.99 -0.66 -11.61
CA GLY A 15 4.72 -1.91 -11.68
C GLY A 15 3.90 -3.12 -12.12
N CYS A 16 2.61 -2.97 -12.45
CA CYS A 16 1.69 -4.08 -12.70
C CYS A 16 2.21 -5.07 -13.75
N ASP A 17 2.75 -4.60 -14.86
CA ASP A 17 3.26 -5.47 -15.93
C ASP A 17 4.48 -6.29 -15.48
N VAL A 18 5.34 -5.72 -14.64
CA VAL A 18 6.49 -6.43 -14.07
C VAL A 18 6.03 -7.41 -13.00
N LEU A 19 5.09 -7.00 -12.14
CA LEU A 19 4.47 -7.87 -11.14
C LEU A 19 3.78 -9.08 -11.77
N LYS A 20 3.06 -8.89 -12.88
CA LYS A 20 2.43 -9.98 -13.63
C LYS A 20 3.47 -10.98 -14.15
N LYS A 21 4.55 -10.48 -14.76
CA LYS A 21 5.65 -11.33 -15.26
C LYS A 21 6.30 -12.12 -14.13
N LEU A 22 6.53 -11.48 -12.99
CA LEU A 22 7.11 -12.12 -11.80
C LEU A 22 6.17 -13.14 -11.17
N THR A 23 4.87 -12.83 -11.09
CA THR A 23 3.85 -13.75 -10.57
C THR A 23 3.74 -14.99 -11.45
N ASN A 24 3.76 -14.81 -12.78
CA ASN A 24 3.77 -15.93 -13.72
C ASN A 24 5.07 -16.75 -13.64
N ALA A 25 6.23 -16.09 -13.57
CA ALA A 25 7.53 -16.75 -13.44
C ALA A 25 7.70 -17.48 -12.10
N ALA A 26 7.10 -16.96 -11.03
CA ALA A 26 7.06 -17.59 -9.72
C ALA A 26 6.29 -18.92 -9.80
N GLY A 27 5.19 -18.96 -10.55
CA GLY A 27 4.44 -20.19 -10.81
C GLY A 27 4.04 -20.93 -9.52
N GLY A 28 3.72 -20.19 -8.46
CA GLY A 28 3.35 -20.74 -7.15
C GLY A 28 4.52 -21.21 -6.27
N ARG A 29 5.78 -21.09 -6.72
CA ARG A 29 6.97 -21.46 -5.91
C ARG A 29 7.28 -20.44 -4.83
N ILE A 30 6.98 -19.17 -5.11
CA ILE A 30 7.13 -18.05 -4.18
C ILE A 30 5.87 -17.18 -4.27
N THR A 31 5.39 -16.70 -3.13
CA THR A 31 4.27 -15.78 -3.11
C THR A 31 4.80 -14.36 -3.32
N ILE A 32 4.33 -13.72 -4.39
CA ILE A 32 4.64 -12.33 -4.71
C ILE A 32 3.58 -11.46 -4.06
N MET A 33 4.00 -10.62 -3.13
CA MET A 33 3.13 -9.64 -2.49
C MET A 33 3.28 -8.29 -3.19
N ALA A 34 2.21 -7.78 -3.78
CA ALA A 34 2.21 -6.42 -4.33
C ALA A 34 2.23 -5.40 -3.18
N GLY A 35 3.33 -4.65 -3.08
CA GLY A 35 3.55 -3.63 -2.05
C GLY A 35 3.89 -2.27 -2.66
N ALA A 36 3.60 -1.20 -1.91
CA ALA A 36 3.74 0.23 -2.26
C ALA A 36 2.56 0.84 -3.05
N GLY A 37 1.86 1.78 -2.38
CA GLY A 37 0.78 2.56 -2.99
C GLY A 37 -0.56 1.83 -3.13
N VAL A 38 -0.71 0.64 -2.53
CA VAL A 38 -1.98 -0.09 -2.51
C VAL A 38 -3.00 0.64 -1.63
N LYS A 39 -4.19 0.88 -2.19
CA LYS A 39 -5.34 1.57 -1.58
C LYS A 39 -6.63 0.84 -1.93
N SER A 40 -7.70 1.14 -1.21
CA SER A 40 -9.03 0.58 -1.47
C SER A 40 -9.49 0.78 -2.93
N SER A 41 -9.14 1.91 -3.55
CA SER A 41 -9.52 2.25 -4.92
C SER A 41 -8.76 1.49 -6.02
N ASN A 42 -7.57 0.95 -5.73
CA ASN A 42 -6.70 0.36 -6.76
C ASN A 42 -6.38 -1.12 -6.53
N VAL A 43 -6.68 -1.66 -5.34
CA VAL A 43 -6.37 -3.04 -4.98
C VAL A 43 -7.02 -4.06 -5.93
N VAL A 44 -8.26 -3.83 -6.36
CA VAL A 44 -8.96 -4.71 -7.30
C VAL A 44 -8.28 -4.73 -8.68
N ASP A 45 -7.92 -3.55 -9.20
CA ASP A 45 -7.24 -3.44 -10.50
C ASP A 45 -5.86 -4.11 -10.46
N ILE A 46 -5.11 -3.93 -9.37
CA ILE A 46 -3.82 -4.58 -9.15
C ILE A 46 -3.99 -6.10 -9.14
N ILE A 47 -4.94 -6.64 -8.36
CA ILE A 47 -5.18 -8.08 -8.29
C ILE A 47 -5.59 -8.64 -9.67
N GLN A 48 -6.52 -7.99 -10.37
CA GLN A 48 -6.98 -8.43 -11.68
C GLN A 48 -5.87 -8.40 -12.74
N ARG A 49 -5.03 -7.37 -12.74
CA ARG A 49 -3.96 -7.21 -13.74
C ARG A 49 -2.74 -8.09 -13.44
N THR A 50 -2.38 -8.24 -12.18
CA THR A 50 -1.14 -8.94 -11.77
C THR A 50 -1.35 -10.41 -11.41
N GLY A 51 -2.55 -10.79 -10.95
CA GLY A 51 -2.86 -12.13 -10.47
C GLY A 51 -2.25 -12.47 -9.11
N VAL A 52 -1.79 -11.47 -8.35
CA VAL A 52 -1.24 -11.69 -7.01
C VAL A 52 -2.32 -12.09 -6.02
N SER A 53 -2.03 -13.09 -5.18
CA SER A 53 -2.94 -13.53 -4.11
C SER A 53 -2.82 -12.70 -2.84
N GLU A 54 -1.72 -11.97 -2.68
CA GLU A 54 -1.41 -11.22 -1.48
C GLU A 54 -0.99 -9.79 -1.82
N CYS A 55 -1.44 -8.82 -1.02
CA CYS A 55 -1.09 -7.42 -1.18
C CYS A 55 -0.73 -6.80 0.18
N HIS A 56 0.15 -5.79 0.15
CA HIS A 56 0.45 -4.99 1.32
C HIS A 56 0.12 -3.52 1.10
N ALA A 57 -0.76 -3.03 1.97
CA ALA A 57 -1.12 -1.63 2.08
C ALA A 57 -0.78 -1.12 3.48
N SER A 58 -0.18 0.07 3.57
CA SER A 58 0.00 0.74 4.86
C SER A 58 -1.31 1.31 5.42
N ALA A 59 -2.36 1.42 4.60
CA ALA A 59 -3.69 1.98 4.93
C ALA A 59 -3.63 3.23 5.84
N LYS A 60 -2.58 4.05 5.66
CA LYS A 60 -2.27 5.18 6.52
C LYS A 60 -2.97 6.43 6.03
N ILE A 61 -3.55 7.18 6.96
CA ILE A 61 -4.03 8.55 6.77
C ILE A 61 -3.12 9.50 7.53
N CYS A 62 -2.89 10.67 6.96
CA CYS A 62 -2.35 11.80 7.70
C CYS A 62 -3.45 12.41 8.55
N ARG A 63 -3.34 12.29 9.87
CA ARG A 63 -4.14 13.08 10.79
C ARG A 63 -3.31 14.28 11.23
N VAL A 64 -3.77 15.47 10.82
CA VAL A 64 -3.23 16.74 11.33
C VAL A 64 -3.88 17.00 12.68
N PHE A 65 -3.08 17.27 13.71
CA PHE A 65 -3.58 17.70 15.01
C PHE A 65 -3.15 19.14 15.28
N GLU A 66 -4.05 19.93 15.87
CA GLU A 66 -3.74 21.29 16.31
C GLU A 66 -2.81 21.22 17.52
N CYS A 67 -1.52 21.39 17.27
CA CYS A 67 -0.53 21.55 18.32
C CYS A 67 -0.42 23.04 18.65
N LYS A 68 -0.82 23.44 19.86
CA LYS A 68 -0.89 24.85 20.29
C LYS A 68 0.46 25.58 20.22
N ASN A 69 1.58 24.86 20.21
CA ASN A 69 2.95 25.41 20.18
C ASN A 69 3.79 24.91 18.98
N ALA A 70 3.14 24.52 17.88
CA ALA A 70 3.79 23.91 16.71
C ALA A 70 4.91 24.75 16.07
N GLU A 71 4.86 26.08 16.19
CA GLU A 71 5.80 26.98 15.52
C GLU A 71 7.07 27.24 16.34
N GLU A 72 7.05 26.98 17.66
CA GLU A 72 8.13 27.36 18.58
C GLU A 72 9.20 26.26 18.75
N VAL A 73 8.82 24.99 18.58
CA VAL A 73 9.72 23.84 18.73
C VAL A 73 9.59 22.92 17.53
N ARG A 74 10.67 22.85 16.74
CA ARG A 74 10.77 22.01 15.53
C ARG A 74 11.65 20.79 15.79
N MET A 75 11.12 19.59 15.59
CA MET A 75 11.76 18.30 15.86
C MET A 75 12.27 17.61 14.58
N GLY A 76 12.85 18.38 13.66
CA GLY A 76 13.67 17.85 12.57
C GLY A 76 12.95 17.44 11.28
N THR A 77 11.60 17.42 11.23
CA THR A 77 10.84 17.27 9.97
C THR A 77 10.05 18.53 9.63
N SER A 78 9.70 18.73 8.36
CA SER A 78 9.04 19.96 7.91
C SER A 78 7.69 20.23 8.58
N ASN A 79 7.03 19.19 9.12
CA ASN A 79 5.69 19.26 9.70
C ASN A 79 5.55 18.30 10.91
N ASP A 80 5.72 18.81 12.13
CA ASP A 80 5.60 18.01 13.36
C ASP A 80 4.15 17.79 13.82
N ASN A 81 3.18 18.40 13.13
CA ASN A 81 1.74 18.35 13.45
C ASN A 81 1.02 17.16 12.81
N VAL A 82 1.75 16.20 12.24
CA VAL A 82 1.19 15.15 11.41
C VAL A 82 1.50 13.79 12.02
N VAL A 83 0.46 13.08 12.47
CA VAL A 83 0.58 11.66 12.84
C VAL A 83 0.02 10.81 11.72
N PHE A 84 0.79 9.80 11.32
CA PHE A 84 0.29 8.75 10.45
C PHE A 84 -0.48 7.74 11.30
N VAL A 85 -1.78 7.63 11.06
CA VAL A 85 -2.66 6.66 11.73
C VAL A 85 -3.21 5.71 10.68
N THR A 86 -3.30 4.42 11.00
CA THR A 86 -3.98 3.45 10.13
C THR A 86 -5.49 3.67 10.21
N ASN A 87 -6.18 3.89 9.09
CA ASN A 87 -7.65 3.97 9.10
C ASN A 87 -8.25 2.58 9.18
N GLU A 88 -9.19 2.39 10.09
CA GLU A 88 -10.04 1.20 10.10
C GLU A 88 -10.95 1.13 8.86
N GLU A 89 -11.47 2.25 8.38
CA GLU A 89 -12.38 2.30 7.23
C GLU A 89 -11.66 1.86 5.94
N GLU A 90 -10.42 2.34 5.74
CA GLU A 90 -9.62 1.99 4.56
C GLU A 90 -9.23 0.51 4.59
N VAL A 91 -8.88 -0.03 5.75
CA VAL A 91 -8.63 -1.46 5.92
C VAL A 91 -9.90 -2.28 5.65
N HIS A 92 -11.06 -1.81 6.12
CA HIS A 92 -12.33 -2.48 5.89
C HIS A 92 -12.72 -2.45 4.41
N ALA A 93 -12.51 -1.33 3.72
CA ALA A 93 -12.74 -1.17 2.30
C ALA A 93 -11.82 -2.10 1.47
N ILE A 94 -10.54 -2.21 1.82
CA ILE A 94 -9.61 -3.16 1.19
C ILE A 94 -10.07 -4.60 1.42
N LYS A 95 -10.48 -4.94 2.65
CA LYS A 95 -10.98 -6.29 2.97
C LYS A 95 -12.25 -6.64 2.19
N LEU A 96 -13.19 -5.70 2.07
CA LEU A 96 -14.40 -5.86 1.26
C LEU A 96 -14.08 -6.00 -0.23
N ALA A 97 -13.09 -5.26 -0.73
CA ALA A 97 -12.65 -5.33 -2.11
C ALA A 97 -12.04 -6.70 -2.45
N ILE A 98 -11.26 -7.27 -1.53
CA ILE A 98 -10.63 -8.59 -1.71
C ILE A 98 -11.66 -9.73 -1.53
N GLY A 99 -12.58 -9.61 -0.58
CA GLY A 99 -13.59 -10.64 -0.29
C GLY A 99 -14.71 -10.76 -1.34
N LYS A 100 -14.76 -9.88 -2.33
CA LYS A 100 -15.71 -9.91 -3.46
C LYS A 100 -15.15 -10.54 -4.74
N THR A 101 -13.90 -11.00 -4.72
CA THR A 101 -13.20 -11.66 -5.83
C THR A 101 -13.24 -13.18 -5.66
#